data_AF-A0A6G0WBI6-F1
#
_entry.id   AF-A0A6G0WBI6-F1
#
_cell.length_a   1.000
_cell.length_b   1.000
_cell.length_c   1.000
_cell.angle_alpha   90.00
_cell.angle_beta   90.00
_cell.angle_gamma   90.00
#
_symmetry.space_group_name_H-M   'P 1'
#
loop_
_entity.id
_entity.type
_entity.pdbx_description
1 polymer ?
#
loop_
_entity_poly.entity_id
_entity_poly.type
_entity_poly.pdbx_seq_one_letter_code
_entity_poly.pdbx_strand_id
1 'polypeptide(L)'
;MVLRGVTLALGVAVCGWIAYITFALKPVVLFSWHPITFAVAYLLTTPSALLAMGERSGESNHGKRVALVQYHAYMQTFTFVLMTIGFVVIYINKENNNRPHFTTIHSWVGSAALGLYYLNFFFASVKTYGGKTNWQWKDTGHRASGTLAFLTSGAAVIYGLYSGWGRANLGPQGQLIASVLVGLLHITTAIYLLSSKKQTTKQE
;
A
#
# COMPACT_ATOMS: atom_id res chain seq x y z
N MET A 1 -11.90 -1.92 17.12
CA MET A 1 -12.71 -1.02 16.26
C MET A 1 -12.04 0.34 16.05
N VAL A 2 -11.65 1.04 17.14
CA VAL A 2 -10.97 2.37 17.08
C VAL A 2 -9.74 2.39 16.16
N LEU A 3 -8.79 1.46 16.36
CA LEU A 3 -7.53 1.45 15.59
C LEU A 3 -7.75 1.29 14.07
N ARG A 4 -8.73 0.46 13.66
CA ARG A 4 -9.12 0.29 12.25
C ARG A 4 -9.61 1.61 11.66
N GLY A 5 -10.48 2.32 12.38
CA GLY A 5 -10.99 3.63 11.95
C GLY A 5 -9.87 4.67 11.81
N VAL A 6 -8.96 4.73 12.80
CA VAL A 6 -7.79 5.62 12.77
C VAL A 6 -6.88 5.33 11.57
N THR A 7 -6.53 4.07 11.32
CA THR A 7 -5.67 3.69 10.17
C THR A 7 -6.28 4.14 8.85
N LEU A 8 -7.59 3.88 8.64
CA LEU A 8 -8.27 4.30 7.42
C LEU A 8 -8.37 5.82 7.29
N ALA A 9 -8.66 6.53 8.39
CA ALA A 9 -8.72 7.99 8.39
C ALA A 9 -7.37 8.64 8.04
N LEU A 10 -6.27 8.11 8.56
CA LEU A 10 -4.91 8.56 8.20
C LEU A 10 -4.65 8.38 6.70
N GLY A 11 -5.05 7.23 6.14
CA GLY A 11 -4.91 6.96 4.71
C GLY A 11 -5.72 7.92 3.86
N VAL A 12 -6.99 8.13 4.22
CA VAL A 12 -7.89 9.05 3.52
C VAL A 12 -7.37 10.47 3.58
N ALA A 13 -6.87 10.91 4.74
CA ALA A 13 -6.33 12.26 4.91
C ALA A 13 -5.13 12.52 3.98
N VAL A 14 -4.15 11.61 3.95
CA VAL A 14 -2.96 11.77 3.10
C VAL A 14 -3.32 11.65 1.62
N CYS A 15 -4.12 10.67 1.23
CA CYS A 15 -4.57 10.51 -0.15
C CYS A 15 -5.39 11.72 -0.63
N GLY A 16 -6.31 12.20 0.20
CA GLY A 16 -7.14 13.38 -0.10
C GLY A 16 -6.30 14.64 -0.26
N TRP A 17 -5.29 14.83 0.60
CA TRP A 17 -4.36 15.96 0.48
C TRP A 17 -3.53 15.88 -0.82
N ILE A 18 -2.95 14.72 -1.13
CA ILE A 18 -2.22 14.52 -2.38
C ILE A 18 -3.14 14.74 -3.58
N ALA A 19 -4.38 14.23 -3.55
CA ALA A 19 -5.37 14.42 -4.61
C ALA A 19 -5.71 15.91 -4.80
N TYR A 20 -5.94 16.64 -3.71
CA TYR A 20 -6.25 18.06 -3.74
C TYR A 20 -5.12 18.87 -4.40
N ILE A 21 -3.87 18.64 -4.00
CA ILE A 21 -2.72 19.29 -4.64
C ILE A 21 -2.63 18.94 -6.13
N THR A 22 -2.82 17.66 -6.45
CA THR A 22 -2.52 17.10 -7.77
C THR A 22 -3.60 17.39 -8.82
N PHE A 23 -4.86 17.50 -8.39
CA PHE A 23 -6.01 17.65 -9.28
C PHE A 23 -6.76 18.97 -9.12
N ALA A 24 -6.72 19.62 -7.96
CA ALA A 24 -7.45 20.86 -7.73
C ALA A 24 -6.55 22.11 -7.86
N LEU A 25 -5.28 22.04 -7.43
CA LEU A 25 -4.38 23.20 -7.42
C LEU A 25 -3.48 23.31 -8.65
N LYS A 26 -3.38 22.25 -9.46
CA LYS A 26 -2.45 22.16 -10.59
C LYS A 26 -3.16 21.61 -11.83
N PRO A 27 -2.73 22.00 -13.04
CA PRO A 27 -3.17 21.33 -14.26
C PRO A 27 -2.91 19.83 -14.18
N VAL A 28 -3.91 19.03 -14.54
CA VAL A 28 -3.76 17.58 -14.58
C VAL A 28 -2.90 17.19 -15.78
N VAL A 29 -1.72 16.64 -15.50
CA VAL A 29 -0.77 16.15 -16.51
C VAL A 29 -0.55 14.65 -16.32
N LEU A 30 0.14 14.00 -17.26
CA LEU A 30 0.41 12.55 -17.17
C LEU A 30 1.09 12.17 -15.83
N PHE A 31 2.05 12.96 -15.38
CA PHE A 31 2.71 12.77 -14.09
C PHE A 31 1.75 12.84 -12.89
N SER A 32 0.65 13.61 -12.96
CA SER A 32 -0.33 13.75 -11.86
C SER A 32 -0.88 12.40 -11.40
N TRP A 33 -0.95 11.41 -12.28
CA TRP A 33 -1.41 10.08 -11.94
C TRP A 33 -0.42 9.29 -11.08
N HIS A 34 0.89 9.58 -11.16
CA HIS A 34 1.91 8.84 -10.40
C HIS A 34 1.74 8.96 -8.87
N PRO A 35 1.78 10.17 -8.25
CA PRO A 35 1.71 10.28 -6.79
C PRO A 35 0.35 9.82 -6.25
N ILE A 36 -0.75 10.05 -6.97
CA ILE A 36 -2.09 9.71 -6.47
C ILE A 36 -2.37 8.21 -6.54
N THR A 37 -2.02 7.51 -7.62
CA THR A 37 -2.30 6.06 -7.70
C THR A 37 -1.46 5.29 -6.69
N PHE A 38 -0.19 5.66 -6.49
CA PHE A 38 0.63 5.06 -5.44
C PHE A 38 0.16 5.42 -4.03
N ALA A 39 -0.31 6.65 -3.79
CA ALA A 39 -0.90 7.00 -2.50
C ALA A 39 -2.12 6.13 -2.20
N VAL A 40 -3.07 6.01 -3.15
CA VAL A 40 -4.26 5.16 -2.96
C VAL A 40 -3.87 3.70 -2.79
N ALA A 41 -2.94 3.19 -3.59
CA ALA A 41 -2.48 1.80 -3.51
C ALA A 41 -1.89 1.47 -2.13
N TYR A 42 -0.92 2.26 -1.68
CA TYR A 42 -0.14 1.94 -0.48
C TYR A 42 -0.73 2.47 0.82
N LEU A 43 -1.54 3.54 0.78
CA LEU A 43 -2.09 4.18 1.98
C LEU A 43 -3.58 3.91 2.20
N LEU A 44 -4.30 3.34 1.23
CA LEU A 44 -5.70 2.97 1.42
C LEU A 44 -5.95 1.49 1.17
N THR A 45 -5.63 1.00 -0.01
CA THR A 45 -6.11 -0.31 -0.46
C THR A 45 -5.32 -1.43 0.19
N THR A 46 -3.98 -1.31 0.24
CA THR A 46 -3.15 -2.25 1.01
C THR A 46 -3.50 -2.25 2.50
N PRO A 47 -3.50 -1.11 3.23
CA PRO A 47 -3.83 -1.13 4.66
C PRO A 47 -5.21 -1.74 4.92
N SER A 48 -6.21 -1.43 4.09
CA SER A 48 -7.54 -2.06 4.19
C SER A 48 -7.47 -3.59 4.04
N ALA A 49 -6.71 -4.08 3.05
CA ALA A 49 -6.48 -5.50 2.83
C ALA A 49 -5.80 -6.17 4.04
N LEU A 50 -4.86 -5.49 4.69
CA LEU A 50 -4.16 -5.99 5.87
C LEU A 50 -5.06 -6.00 7.11
N LEU A 51 -5.86 -4.95 7.31
CA LEU A 51 -6.83 -4.90 8.40
C LEU A 51 -7.85 -6.05 8.29
N ALA A 52 -8.30 -6.42 7.08
CA ALA A 52 -9.15 -7.60 6.89
C ALA A 52 -8.47 -8.92 7.32
N MET A 53 -7.16 -9.05 7.12
CA MET A 53 -6.39 -10.21 7.58
C MET A 53 -6.18 -10.23 9.10
N GLY A 54 -6.12 -9.05 9.73
CA GLY A 54 -6.17 -8.93 11.18
C GLY A 54 -7.53 -9.39 11.72
N GLU A 55 -8.64 -8.93 11.13
CA GLU A 55 -9.99 -9.38 11.51
C GLU A 55 -10.15 -10.90 11.34
N ARG A 56 -9.66 -11.47 10.23
CA ARG A 56 -9.69 -12.91 9.98
C ARG A 56 -9.00 -13.72 11.08
N SER A 57 -7.96 -13.16 11.70
CA SER A 57 -7.19 -13.89 12.71
C SER A 57 -8.09 -14.28 13.89
N GLY A 58 -8.90 -13.35 14.41
CA GLY A 58 -9.82 -13.61 15.53
C GLY A 58 -11.20 -14.14 15.13
N GLU A 59 -11.41 -14.53 13.88
CA GLU A 59 -12.70 -15.00 13.40
C GLU A 59 -12.75 -16.53 13.34
N SER A 60 -13.84 -17.12 13.85
CA SER A 60 -14.06 -18.57 13.87
C SER A 60 -15.01 -19.03 12.77
N ASN A 61 -15.93 -18.18 12.30
CA ASN A 61 -16.88 -18.51 11.26
C ASN A 61 -16.16 -18.73 9.91
N HIS A 62 -16.21 -19.96 9.37
CA HIS A 62 -15.53 -20.31 8.13
C HIS A 62 -15.89 -19.40 6.95
N GLY A 63 -17.19 -19.17 6.72
CA GLY A 63 -17.67 -18.33 5.61
C GLY A 63 -17.13 -16.91 5.70
N LYS A 64 -17.17 -16.30 6.88
CA LYS A 64 -16.62 -14.96 7.11
C LYS A 64 -15.10 -14.91 6.95
N ARG A 65 -14.37 -15.93 7.41
CA ARG A 65 -12.92 -16.05 7.17
C ARG A 65 -12.58 -16.14 5.69
N VAL A 66 -13.39 -16.82 4.89
CA VAL A 66 -13.22 -16.89 3.42
C VAL A 66 -13.49 -15.51 2.80
N ALA A 67 -14.60 -14.87 3.16
CA ALA A 67 -14.95 -13.53 2.67
C ALA A 67 -13.84 -12.49 2.97
N LEU A 68 -13.22 -12.56 4.16
CA LEU A 68 -12.11 -11.67 4.51
C LEU A 68 -10.85 -11.91 3.66
N VAL A 69 -10.52 -13.16 3.31
CA VAL A 69 -9.41 -13.44 2.37
C VAL A 69 -9.75 -12.99 0.96
N GLN A 70 -10.99 -13.17 0.51
CA GLN A 70 -11.44 -12.68 -0.79
C GLN A 70 -11.36 -11.16 -0.87
N TYR A 71 -11.78 -10.46 0.19
CA TYR A 71 -11.62 -9.01 0.30
C TYR A 71 -10.15 -8.60 0.26
N HIS A 72 -9.28 -9.30 0.98
CA HIS A 72 -7.83 -9.09 0.92
C HIS A 72 -7.31 -9.24 -0.52
N ALA A 73 -7.65 -10.33 -1.21
CA ALA A 73 -7.23 -10.57 -2.59
C ALA A 73 -7.77 -9.51 -3.56
N TYR A 74 -9.03 -9.09 -3.41
CA TYR A 74 -9.64 -8.03 -4.21
C TYR A 74 -8.90 -6.69 -4.03
N MET A 75 -8.67 -6.29 -2.78
CA MET A 75 -7.96 -5.04 -2.49
C MET A 75 -6.50 -5.08 -2.95
N GLN A 76 -5.81 -6.22 -2.83
CA GLN A 76 -4.45 -6.37 -3.36
C GLN A 76 -4.41 -6.36 -4.89
N THR A 77 -5.44 -6.87 -5.56
CA THR A 77 -5.58 -6.76 -7.03
C THR A 77 -5.73 -5.31 -7.43
N PHE A 78 -6.53 -4.53 -6.71
CA PHE A 78 -6.68 -3.10 -6.96
C PHE A 78 -5.37 -2.33 -6.68
N THR A 79 -4.65 -2.67 -5.60
CA THR A 79 -3.29 -2.17 -5.34
C THR A 79 -2.37 -2.46 -6.55
N PHE A 80 -2.33 -3.70 -7.04
CA PHE A 80 -1.51 -4.11 -8.19
C PHE A 80 -1.80 -3.28 -9.44
N VAL A 81 -3.09 -3.07 -9.76
CA VAL A 81 -3.51 -2.26 -10.92
C VAL A 81 -3.06 -0.81 -10.76
N LEU A 82 -3.33 -0.19 -9.59
CA LEU A 82 -2.95 1.20 -9.33
C LEU A 82 -1.44 1.42 -9.38
N MET A 83 -0.66 0.50 -8.78
CA MET A 83 0.80 0.52 -8.84
C MET A 83 1.31 0.41 -10.28
N THR A 84 0.71 -0.48 -11.08
CA THR A 84 1.06 -0.63 -12.51
C THR A 84 0.80 0.67 -13.25
N ILE A 85 -0.37 1.27 -13.09
CA ILE A 85 -0.70 2.57 -13.69
C ILE A 85 0.31 3.63 -13.24
N GLY A 86 0.53 3.76 -11.93
CA GLY A 86 1.45 4.72 -11.35
C GLY A 86 2.89 4.58 -11.85
N PHE A 87 3.35 3.36 -12.10
CA PHE A 87 4.68 3.09 -12.66
C PHE A 87 4.75 3.39 -14.17
N VAL A 88 3.75 2.97 -14.94
CA VAL A 88 3.71 3.20 -16.39
C VAL A 88 3.65 4.69 -16.70
N VAL A 89 2.82 5.46 -15.98
CA VAL A 89 2.69 6.91 -16.23
C VAL A 89 3.97 7.67 -15.92
N ILE A 90 4.72 7.32 -14.85
CA ILE A 90 6.01 7.96 -14.57
C ILE A 90 7.07 7.56 -15.59
N TYR A 91 7.04 6.32 -16.08
CA TYR A 91 7.96 5.86 -17.10
C TYR A 91 7.75 6.63 -18.40
N ILE A 92 6.52 6.63 -18.94
CA ILE A 92 6.18 7.34 -20.18
C ILE A 92 6.40 8.85 -20.03
N ASN A 93 6.05 9.44 -18.87
CA ASN A 93 6.28 10.86 -18.65
C ASN A 93 7.77 11.21 -18.70
N LYS A 94 8.67 10.35 -18.19
CA LYS A 94 10.11 10.58 -18.28
C LYS A 94 10.62 10.46 -19.71
N GLU A 95 10.17 9.45 -20.44
CA GLU A 95 10.50 9.26 -21.86
C GLU A 95 10.11 10.48 -22.70
N ASN A 96 8.84 10.91 -22.60
CA ASN A 96 8.32 12.07 -23.33
C ASN A 96 9.05 13.40 -23.00
N ASN A 97 9.77 13.45 -21.88
CA ASN A 97 10.49 14.64 -21.43
C ASN A 97 12.02 14.44 -21.44
N ASN A 98 12.53 13.38 -22.06
CA ASN A 98 13.97 13.04 -22.13
C ASN A 98 14.66 13.07 -20.75
N ARG A 99 13.99 12.58 -19.70
CA ARG A 99 14.52 12.55 -18.33
C ARG A 99 15.06 11.15 -17.99
N PRO A 100 16.22 11.04 -17.32
CA PRO A 100 16.78 9.74 -16.99
C PRO A 100 15.91 8.97 -15.97
N HIS A 101 15.92 7.64 -16.09
CA HIS A 101 15.19 6.71 -15.21
C HIS A 101 16.07 6.22 -14.05
N PHE A 102 15.44 5.87 -12.93
CA PHE A 102 16.10 5.20 -11.80
C PHE A 102 17.33 5.93 -11.21
N THR A 103 17.34 7.26 -11.22
CA THR A 103 18.49 8.07 -10.74
C THR A 103 18.37 8.56 -9.30
N THR A 104 17.26 8.28 -8.61
CA THR A 104 16.99 8.81 -7.26
C THR A 104 16.77 7.69 -6.25
N ILE A 105 17.02 7.95 -4.97
CA ILE A 105 16.72 7.00 -3.88
C ILE A 105 15.24 6.61 -3.91
N HIS A 106 14.34 7.57 -4.13
CA HIS A 106 12.91 7.30 -4.30
C HIS A 106 12.63 6.26 -5.39
N SER A 107 13.27 6.38 -6.56
CA SER A 107 13.08 5.40 -7.65
C SER A 107 13.66 4.03 -7.33
N TRP A 108 14.77 3.92 -6.60
CA TRP A 108 15.33 2.62 -6.19
C TRP A 108 14.45 1.93 -5.16
N VAL A 109 14.06 2.64 -4.09
CA VAL A 109 13.17 2.10 -3.04
C VAL A 109 11.78 1.80 -3.60
N GLY A 110 11.27 2.64 -4.48
CA GLY A 110 10.00 2.41 -5.19
C GLY A 110 10.03 1.17 -6.08
N SER A 111 11.10 0.96 -6.84
CA SER A 111 11.29 -0.27 -7.65
C SER A 111 11.39 -1.52 -6.77
N ALA A 112 12.10 -1.44 -5.65
CA ALA A 112 12.17 -2.56 -4.69
C ALA A 112 10.79 -2.89 -4.11
N ALA A 113 10.01 -1.87 -3.72
CA ALA A 113 8.64 -2.05 -3.25
C ALA A 113 7.75 -2.71 -4.32
N LEU A 114 7.80 -2.22 -5.56
CA LEU A 114 7.07 -2.80 -6.71
C LEU A 114 7.41 -4.27 -6.91
N GLY A 115 8.71 -4.61 -6.98
CA GLY A 115 9.17 -5.97 -7.17
C GLY A 115 8.70 -6.91 -6.06
N LEU A 116 8.86 -6.50 -4.79
CA LEU A 116 8.38 -7.27 -3.64
C LEU A 116 6.87 -7.50 -3.69
N TYR A 117 6.10 -6.47 -4.04
CA TYR A 117 4.64 -6.59 -4.19
C TYR A 117 4.26 -7.55 -5.30
N TYR A 118 4.87 -7.44 -6.49
CA TYR A 118 4.51 -8.27 -7.63
C TYR A 118 4.84 -9.72 -7.37
N LEU A 119 6.04 -10.01 -6.84
CA LEU A 119 6.44 -11.35 -6.45
C LEU A 119 5.46 -11.94 -5.41
N ASN A 120 5.11 -11.16 -4.38
CA ASN A 120 4.19 -11.61 -3.35
C ASN A 120 2.76 -11.83 -3.88
N PHE A 121 2.29 -10.97 -4.78
CA PHE A 121 0.96 -11.03 -5.40
C PHE A 121 0.82 -12.24 -6.33
N PHE A 122 1.81 -12.47 -7.21
CA PHE A 122 1.80 -13.63 -8.11
C PHE A 122 1.98 -14.93 -7.34
N PHE A 123 2.86 -14.97 -6.33
CA PHE A 123 2.98 -16.13 -5.45
C PHE A 123 1.66 -16.48 -4.77
N ALA A 124 0.96 -15.48 -4.22
CA ALA A 124 -0.35 -15.67 -3.61
C ALA A 124 -1.41 -16.13 -4.63
N SER A 125 -1.36 -15.62 -5.86
CA SER A 125 -2.26 -16.01 -6.94
C SER A 125 -2.06 -17.47 -7.33
N VAL A 126 -0.81 -17.92 -7.47
CA VAL A 126 -0.48 -19.34 -7.72
C VAL A 126 -0.96 -20.21 -6.56
N LYS A 127 -0.74 -19.81 -5.31
CA LYS A 127 -1.21 -20.58 -4.13
C LYS A 127 -2.74 -20.66 -4.04
N THR A 128 -3.44 -19.64 -4.55
CA THR A 128 -4.90 -19.57 -4.50
C THR A 128 -5.57 -20.30 -5.66
N TYR A 129 -5.01 -20.22 -6.87
CA TYR A 129 -5.64 -20.67 -8.12
C TYR A 129 -4.86 -21.72 -8.92
N GLY A 130 -3.60 -22.03 -8.58
CA GLY A 130 -2.74 -22.95 -9.35
C GLY A 130 -3.15 -24.43 -9.29
N GLY A 131 -4.28 -24.75 -8.67
CA GLY A 131 -4.86 -26.07 -8.56
C GLY A 131 -6.32 -25.93 -8.16
N LYS A 132 -6.84 -26.81 -7.28
CA LYS A 132 -8.15 -26.57 -6.68
C LYS A 132 -8.12 -25.28 -5.87
N THR A 133 -9.03 -24.36 -6.17
CA THR A 133 -9.07 -23.05 -5.51
C THR A 133 -9.09 -23.19 -4.00
N ASN A 134 -8.14 -22.56 -3.33
CA ASN A 134 -7.99 -22.62 -1.88
C ASN A 134 -7.86 -21.21 -1.31
N TRP A 135 -8.84 -20.78 -0.53
CA TRP A 135 -8.87 -19.47 0.10
C TRP A 135 -8.27 -19.45 1.51
N GLN A 136 -7.87 -20.59 2.07
CA GLN A 136 -7.50 -20.72 3.48
C GLN A 136 -6.09 -21.28 3.70
N TRP A 137 -5.22 -21.22 2.69
CA TRP A 137 -3.81 -21.59 2.85
C TRP A 137 -3.09 -20.69 3.87
N LYS A 138 -2.03 -21.23 4.46
CA LYS A 138 -1.14 -20.53 5.40
C LYS A 138 0.28 -20.69 4.89
N ASP A 139 1.01 -19.59 4.79
CA ASP A 139 2.39 -19.59 4.32
C ASP A 139 3.17 -18.48 5.02
N THR A 140 4.30 -18.83 5.64
CA THR A 140 5.13 -17.86 6.37
C THR A 140 5.89 -16.94 5.41
N GLY A 141 6.31 -17.46 4.25
CA GLY A 141 7.02 -16.70 3.22
C GLY A 141 6.17 -15.57 2.63
N HIS A 142 4.92 -15.85 2.27
CA HIS A 142 3.96 -14.83 1.83
C HIS A 142 3.74 -13.74 2.88
N ARG A 143 3.62 -14.12 4.16
CA ARG A 143 3.42 -13.16 5.25
C ARG A 143 4.66 -12.29 5.48
N ALA A 144 5.84 -12.90 5.48
CA ALA A 144 7.10 -12.18 5.66
C ALA A 144 7.38 -11.23 4.49
N SER A 145 7.32 -11.73 3.25
CA SER A 145 7.53 -10.91 2.05
C SER A 145 6.47 -9.83 1.88
N GLY A 146 5.20 -10.12 2.19
CA GLY A 146 4.13 -9.11 2.21
C GLY A 146 4.35 -8.02 3.27
N THR A 147 4.90 -8.37 4.44
CA THR A 147 5.27 -7.39 5.47
C THR A 147 6.41 -6.51 5.00
N LEU A 148 7.42 -7.10 4.37
CA LEU A 148 8.54 -6.35 3.79
C LEU A 148 8.05 -5.41 2.69
N ALA A 149 7.21 -5.89 1.77
CA ALA A 149 6.59 -5.08 0.71
C ALA A 149 5.83 -3.87 1.28
N PHE A 150 5.04 -4.08 2.34
CA PHE A 150 4.30 -3.01 3.02
C PHE A 150 5.25 -1.95 3.59
N LEU A 151 6.26 -2.35 4.37
CA LEU A 151 7.22 -1.40 4.98
C LEU A 151 8.04 -0.64 3.93
N THR A 152 8.54 -1.34 2.91
CA THR A 152 9.30 -0.73 1.81
C THR A 152 8.43 0.23 1.00
N SER A 153 7.13 -0.04 0.83
CA SER A 153 6.21 0.88 0.16
C SER A 153 5.97 2.17 0.95
N GLY A 154 5.87 2.09 2.29
CA GLY A 154 5.81 3.27 3.15
C GLY A 154 7.06 4.14 3.03
N ALA A 155 8.24 3.52 3.04
CA ALA A 155 9.50 4.22 2.81
C ALA A 155 9.55 4.87 1.41
N ALA A 156 9.10 4.16 0.37
CA ALA A 156 9.04 4.68 -1.00
C ALA A 156 8.16 5.93 -1.10
N VAL A 157 6.98 5.91 -0.45
CA VAL A 157 6.07 7.06 -0.36
C VAL A 157 6.75 8.23 0.34
N ILE A 158 7.37 8.01 1.50
CA ILE A 158 8.11 9.06 2.23
C ILE A 158 9.20 9.67 1.36
N TYR A 159 10.04 8.87 0.70
CA TYR A 159 11.03 9.39 -0.25
C TYR A 159 10.39 10.15 -1.42
N GLY A 160 9.19 9.76 -1.85
CA GLY A 160 8.40 10.48 -2.85
C GLY A 160 7.96 11.86 -2.38
N LEU A 161 7.57 12.00 -1.11
CA LEU A 161 7.25 13.28 -0.47
C LEU A 161 8.49 14.20 -0.39
N TYR A 162 9.70 13.65 -0.31
CA TYR A 162 10.96 14.41 -0.36
C TYR A 162 11.57 14.57 -1.77
N SER A 163 10.92 14.01 -2.79
CA SER A 163 11.36 14.15 -4.19
C SER A 163 11.12 15.56 -4.74
N GLY A 164 11.48 15.79 -6.00
CA GLY A 164 11.24 17.07 -6.67
C GLY A 164 9.76 17.50 -6.63
N TRP A 165 8.82 16.57 -6.83
CA TRP A 165 7.39 16.88 -6.77
C TRP A 165 6.97 17.27 -5.34
N GLY A 166 7.35 16.49 -4.34
CA GLY A 166 6.94 16.78 -2.97
C GLY A 166 7.57 18.06 -2.41
N ARG A 167 8.84 18.35 -2.73
CA ARG A 167 9.48 19.64 -2.39
C ARG A 167 8.74 20.82 -3.00
N ALA A 168 8.35 20.72 -4.27
CA ALA A 168 7.68 21.80 -4.99
C ALA A 168 6.24 22.07 -4.51
N ASN A 169 5.58 21.10 -3.89
CA ASN A 169 4.15 21.20 -3.58
C ASN A 169 3.80 21.19 -2.09
N LEU A 170 4.64 20.61 -1.22
CA LEU A 170 4.36 20.47 0.22
C LEU A 170 5.16 21.44 1.09
N GLY A 171 6.35 21.86 0.63
CA GLY A 171 7.32 22.57 1.46
C GLY A 171 7.82 21.73 2.66
N PRO A 172 8.82 22.22 3.43
CA PRO A 172 9.45 21.42 4.49
C PRO A 172 8.47 20.91 5.57
N GLN A 173 7.53 21.76 5.99
CA GLN A 173 6.54 21.40 7.00
C GLN A 173 5.53 20.38 6.46
N GLY A 174 5.01 20.57 5.25
CA GLY A 174 4.06 19.62 4.65
C GLY A 174 4.69 18.25 4.41
N GLN A 175 5.96 18.21 4.02
CA GLN A 175 6.71 16.95 3.89
C GLN A 175 6.81 16.18 5.20
N LEU A 176 7.15 16.89 6.29
CA LEU A 176 7.24 16.30 7.62
C LEU A 176 5.89 15.78 8.09
N ILE A 177 4.83 16.60 8.00
CA ILE A 177 3.47 16.22 8.42
C ILE A 177 3.01 14.99 7.64
N ALA A 178 3.10 15.02 6.30
CA ALA A 178 2.68 13.89 5.47
C ALA A 178 3.48 12.62 5.80
N SER A 179 4.79 12.73 6.05
CA SER A 179 5.63 11.58 6.42
C SER A 179 5.26 11.01 7.79
N VAL A 180 4.96 11.86 8.77
CA VAL A 180 4.47 11.44 10.09
C VAL A 180 3.13 10.71 9.96
N LEU A 181 2.20 11.23 9.16
CA LEU A 181 0.90 10.57 8.93
C LEU A 181 1.07 9.20 8.25
N VAL A 182 1.95 9.09 7.25
CA VAL A 182 2.30 7.80 6.63
C VAL A 182 2.93 6.85 7.66
N GLY A 183 3.85 7.33 8.50
CA GLY A 183 4.46 6.54 9.57
C GLY A 183 3.44 6.03 10.58
N LEU A 184 2.54 6.89 11.06
CA LEU A 184 1.46 6.54 11.98
C LEU A 184 0.50 5.52 11.36
N LEU A 185 0.20 5.63 10.07
CA LEU A 185 -0.62 4.64 9.36
C LEU A 185 0.04 3.25 9.39
N HIS A 186 1.34 3.17 9.13
CA HIS A 186 2.07 1.90 9.16
C HIS A 186 2.13 1.32 10.58
N ILE A 187 2.40 2.16 11.58
CA ILE A 187 2.44 1.78 12.99
C ILE A 187 1.08 1.25 13.43
N THR A 188 -0.01 1.99 13.17
CA THR A 188 -1.36 1.58 13.55
C THR A 188 -1.79 0.28 12.86
N THR A 189 -1.44 0.09 11.58
CA THR A 189 -1.65 -1.17 10.85
C THR A 189 -0.89 -2.33 11.51
N ALA A 190 0.39 -2.14 11.85
CA ALA A 190 1.21 -3.16 12.48
C ALA A 190 0.68 -3.53 13.88
N ILE A 191 0.34 -2.53 14.71
CA ILE A 191 -0.25 -2.74 16.04
C ILE A 191 -1.57 -3.51 15.92
N TYR A 192 -2.41 -3.19 14.93
CA TYR A 192 -3.66 -3.90 14.69
C TYR A 192 -3.40 -5.38 14.39
N LEU A 193 -2.52 -5.67 13.42
CA LEU A 193 -2.16 -7.04 13.04
C LEU A 193 -1.56 -7.86 14.19
N LEU A 194 -0.72 -7.25 15.02
CA LEU A 194 -0.10 -7.90 16.17
C LEU A 194 -1.11 -8.16 17.30
N SER A 195 -2.00 -7.19 17.57
CA SER A 195 -3.04 -7.31 18.57
C SER A 195 -4.05 -8.41 18.22
N SER A 196 -4.41 -8.53 16.94
CA SER A 196 -5.31 -9.58 16.45
C SER A 196 -4.76 -11.00 16.64
N LYS A 197 -3.44 -11.19 16.59
CA LYS A 197 -2.81 -12.50 16.88
C LYS A 197 -2.84 -12.89 18.36
N LYS A 198 -2.77 -11.91 19.26
CA LYS A 198 -2.80 -12.20 20.71
C LYS A 198 -4.18 -12.65 21.19
N GLN A 199 -5.25 -12.23 20.50
CA GLN A 199 -6.61 -12.64 20.84
C GLN A 199 -6.88 -14.11 20.53
N THR A 200 -6.28 -14.65 19.46
CA THR A 200 -6.42 -16.07 19.10
C THR A 200 -5.75 -17.00 20.10
N THR A 201 -4.56 -16.65 20.59
CA THR A 201 -3.79 -17.50 21.52
C THR A 201 -4.38 -17.57 22.94
N LYS A 202 -5.40 -16.77 23.26
CA LYS A 202 -6.07 -16.78 24.56
C LYS A 202 -7.39 -17.60 24.55
N GLN A 203 -7.82 -18.07 23.40
CA GLN A 203 -9.07 -18.83 23.22
C GLN A 203 -8.85 -20.32 22.94
N GLU A 204 -7.59 -20.75 22.87
CA GLU A 204 -7.14 -22.16 22.85
C GLU A 204 -6.77 -22.59 24.27
#